data_AF-A0A1B9L4T6-F1
#
_entry.id   AF-A0A1B9L4T6-F1
#
_cell.length_a   1.000
_cell.length_b   1.000
_cell.length_c   1.000
_cell.angle_alpha   90.00
_cell.angle_beta   90.00
_cell.angle_gamma   90.00
#
_symmetry.space_group_name_H-M   'P 1'
#
loop_
_entity.id
_entity.type
_entity.pdbx_description
1 polymer ?
#
loop_
_entity_poly.entity_id
_entity_poly.type
_entity_poly.pdbx_seq_one_letter_code
_entity_poly.pdbx_strand_id
1 'polypeptide(L)'
;MRYHNYHSWYKVCQTYALNFFHFGHSQNQTHFLFLSPKLLKLSKLPKFSLLLLSYSEVSQALTAHTSKIIEGSAPYLTFDEGLTKETSTDSLLFIKLQNGRVITPSTNTSSPTSPISLPYVGNTLGDIDMLIPSSVSSVSLNDLVNRYNYWRDDDGDGQGTNGVTATGNISVSFTDRDGSAVSRSDGLSICSAPYRVRLESSGGTLTTQYGVPRSISFSGGTVDYYINPNSPQPVICSVRPNLKFGTDDYAGPSNIWNPTKGFLVQSTSSSSYDRNFPTTGADGLYFDLLIDGVDASQLSWSVITSGDITATVSWTRPRSGTFTSPTGKTIQADEWIIDKSSYVTRITLRGPSADSTQMQSADPSPLIKPSLPQTFELVGRDNRGNKVSYGFVLRQWFVNRGSEFKKFSAHKTWCKRLGYSMPKARDLSNSVRAVSRYKRYIGAGLFTEWGYMKGYSDAGFVGSSYSADDYLNVHSSTGIIGKDDSNMIGIRRKSYGICTAP
;
A
#
# COMPACT_ATOMS: atom_id res chain seq x y z
N MET A 1 8.06 24.70 -58.17
CA MET A 1 9.08 25.77 -58.36
C MET A 1 10.24 25.48 -57.40
N ARG A 2 11.48 25.40 -57.89
CA ARG A 2 12.60 26.33 -57.58
C ARG A 2 12.78 26.59 -56.07
N TYR A 3 13.77 25.98 -55.39
CA TYR A 3 15.24 26.30 -55.35
C TYR A 3 15.56 27.44 -54.37
N HIS A 4 16.66 27.52 -53.60
CA HIS A 4 17.98 26.84 -53.43
C HIS A 4 18.34 26.87 -51.89
N ASN A 5 19.45 26.44 -51.25
CA ASN A 5 20.62 25.50 -51.30
C ASN A 5 21.31 25.68 -49.88
N TYR A 6 22.37 25.05 -49.34
CA TYR A 6 23.27 23.85 -49.41
C TYR A 6 24.09 23.89 -48.07
N HIS A 7 24.97 23.00 -47.59
CA HIS A 7 25.64 21.75 -48.02
C HIS A 7 25.51 20.70 -46.86
N SER A 8 25.74 19.39 -46.97
CA SER A 8 26.28 18.51 -48.04
C SER A 8 27.81 18.40 -48.23
N TRP A 9 28.53 17.89 -47.21
CA TRP A 9 29.84 17.20 -47.34
C TRP A 9 29.98 16.10 -46.27
N TYR A 10 30.58 14.92 -46.49
CA TYR A 10 30.56 13.99 -47.64
C TYR A 10 31.08 12.61 -47.13
N LYS A 11 30.65 11.46 -47.69
CA LYS A 11 31.26 10.13 -47.46
C LYS A 11 32.16 9.74 -48.64
N VAL A 12 33.33 9.16 -48.40
CA VAL A 12 34.05 8.25 -49.33
C VAL A 12 34.75 7.14 -48.51
N CYS A 13 35.13 6.03 -49.14
CA CYS A 13 35.74 4.83 -48.55
C CYS A 13 36.96 4.38 -49.39
N GLN A 14 37.63 3.29 -48.97
CA GLN A 14 38.48 2.35 -49.76
C GLN A 14 40.03 2.32 -49.53
N THR A 15 40.47 1.14 -49.08
CA THR A 15 41.53 0.25 -49.62
C THR A 15 43.05 0.46 -49.44
N TYR A 16 43.64 -0.54 -48.73
CA TYR A 16 44.82 -1.37 -49.09
C TYR A 16 46.28 -0.98 -48.71
N ALA A 17 47.09 -2.05 -48.61
CA ALA A 17 48.56 -2.19 -48.68
C ALA A 17 49.38 -2.35 -47.37
N LEU A 18 50.40 -3.23 -47.45
CA LEU A 18 51.20 -3.81 -46.37
C LEU A 18 52.40 -2.94 -45.94
N ASN A 19 52.81 -3.06 -44.67
CA ASN A 19 54.14 -3.52 -44.20
C ASN A 19 54.27 -3.25 -42.69
N PHE A 20 55.17 -3.81 -41.89
CA PHE A 20 55.83 -5.12 -41.68
C PHE A 20 56.78 -4.87 -40.47
N PHE A 21 57.26 -5.91 -39.78
CA PHE A 21 58.05 -5.86 -38.51
C PHE A 21 57.24 -5.45 -37.27
N HIS A 22 57.10 -6.27 -36.21
CA HIS A 22 58.01 -7.13 -35.41
C HIS A 22 58.67 -6.41 -34.21
N PHE A 23 58.09 -6.59 -33.01
CA PHE A 23 58.70 -6.87 -31.69
C PHE A 23 57.59 -6.73 -30.64
N GLY A 24 57.41 -7.59 -29.63
CA GLY A 24 57.98 -8.93 -29.37
C GLY A 24 57.31 -9.52 -28.12
N HIS A 25 56.49 -10.56 -28.27
CA HIS A 25 55.69 -11.12 -27.16
C HIS A 25 56.52 -12.14 -26.38
N SER A 26 56.87 -11.84 -25.13
CA SER A 26 57.48 -12.83 -24.24
C SER A 26 56.40 -13.74 -23.64
N GLN A 27 56.46 -15.03 -23.91
CA GLN A 27 55.83 -16.08 -23.12
C GLN A 27 56.94 -16.93 -22.50
N ASN A 28 56.94 -17.10 -21.18
CA ASN A 28 57.86 -18.02 -20.52
C ASN A 28 57.37 -19.46 -20.75
N GLN A 29 57.87 -20.11 -21.81
CA GLN A 29 57.79 -21.56 -21.97
C GLN A 29 59.15 -22.20 -21.67
N THR A 30 59.13 -23.24 -20.83
CA THR A 30 60.30 -24.01 -20.43
C THR A 30 60.67 -25.04 -21.49
N HIS A 31 61.89 -24.95 -22.04
CA HIS A 31 62.40 -25.92 -23.01
C HIS A 31 63.15 -27.08 -22.34
N PHE A 32 62.88 -28.30 -22.80
CA PHE A 32 63.53 -29.54 -22.37
C PHE A 32 64.03 -30.33 -23.59
N LEU A 33 65.28 -30.85 -23.51
CA LEU A 33 65.91 -31.81 -24.43
C LEU A 33 66.16 -31.28 -25.87
N PHE A 34 67.12 -31.77 -26.68
CA PHE A 34 67.89 -33.02 -26.70
C PHE A 34 69.37 -32.83 -27.08
N LEU A 35 70.20 -33.86 -26.82
CA LEU A 35 71.59 -33.98 -27.29
C LEU A 35 71.70 -34.54 -28.71
N SER A 36 72.80 -34.23 -29.41
CA SER A 36 73.20 -34.88 -30.68
C SER A 36 74.69 -35.31 -30.64
N PRO A 37 75.06 -36.52 -31.14
CA PRO A 37 76.43 -37.03 -31.02
C PRO A 37 77.22 -37.08 -32.35
N LYS A 38 78.56 -36.86 -32.30
CA LYS A 38 79.54 -37.39 -33.28
C LYS A 38 81.03 -37.26 -32.88
N LEU A 39 81.54 -38.32 -32.24
CA LEU A 39 82.82 -39.06 -32.44
C LEU A 39 84.11 -38.43 -33.03
N LEU A 40 85.24 -39.09 -32.67
CA LEU A 40 86.65 -39.03 -33.18
C LEU A 40 87.59 -38.03 -32.44
N LYS A 41 88.85 -38.34 -32.07
CA LYS A 41 89.62 -39.61 -32.03
C LYS A 41 90.91 -39.49 -31.16
N LEU A 42 91.24 -40.54 -30.37
CA LEU A 42 92.58 -40.88 -29.79
C LEU A 42 93.20 -39.90 -28.74
N SER A 43 94.12 -40.29 -27.81
CA SER A 43 94.86 -41.57 -27.60
C SER A 43 95.31 -41.87 -26.14
N LYS A 44 95.39 -43.18 -25.80
CA LYS A 44 96.30 -43.87 -24.84
C LYS A 44 96.19 -43.69 -23.29
N LEU A 45 95.77 -44.81 -22.65
CA LEU A 45 96.22 -45.43 -21.37
C LEU A 45 96.08 -44.66 -20.02
N PRO A 46 96.01 -45.37 -18.86
CA PRO A 46 95.57 -46.76 -18.61
C PRO A 46 94.42 -46.86 -17.57
N LYS A 47 94.06 -48.09 -17.17
CA LYS A 47 92.90 -48.40 -16.30
C LYS A 47 93.05 -47.86 -14.87
N PHE A 48 91.96 -47.29 -14.34
CA PHE A 48 91.65 -47.28 -12.89
C PHE A 48 90.15 -47.54 -12.73
N SER A 49 89.75 -48.39 -11.78
CA SER A 49 88.33 -48.70 -11.56
C SER A 49 87.68 -47.61 -10.72
N LEU A 50 86.80 -46.81 -11.33
CA LEU A 50 85.98 -45.83 -10.62
C LEU A 50 84.58 -46.40 -10.37
N LEU A 51 84.20 -46.55 -9.09
CA LEU A 51 82.80 -46.78 -8.73
C LEU A 51 82.01 -45.49 -8.98
N LEU A 52 81.14 -45.51 -9.99
CA LEU A 52 80.14 -44.47 -10.18
C LEU A 52 79.03 -44.66 -9.15
N LEU A 53 79.07 -43.89 -8.06
CA LEU A 53 77.92 -43.77 -7.17
C LEU A 53 76.76 -43.12 -7.95
N SER A 54 75.62 -43.80 -7.99
CA SER A 54 74.36 -43.24 -8.46
C SER A 54 73.82 -42.25 -7.42
N TYR A 55 74.21 -40.99 -7.51
CA TYR A 55 73.55 -39.92 -6.78
C TYR A 55 72.10 -39.81 -7.24
N SER A 56 71.17 -39.94 -6.31
CA SER A 56 69.75 -39.65 -6.54
C SER A 56 69.49 -38.17 -6.30
N GLU A 57 68.87 -37.51 -7.28
CA GLU A 57 68.30 -36.17 -7.15
C GLU A 57 67.06 -36.23 -6.24
N VAL A 58 67.28 -36.36 -4.93
CA VAL A 58 66.23 -36.26 -3.92
C VAL A 58 65.95 -34.78 -3.68
N SER A 59 64.90 -34.27 -4.30
CA SER A 59 64.36 -32.93 -4.00
C SER A 59 64.05 -32.82 -2.51
N GLN A 60 64.93 -32.15 -1.77
CA GLN A 60 64.74 -31.86 -0.34
C GLN A 60 63.59 -30.87 -0.17
N ALA A 61 62.39 -31.38 0.10
CA ALA A 61 61.27 -30.54 0.51
C ALA A 61 61.58 -29.94 1.90
N LEU A 62 61.81 -28.63 1.97
CA LEU A 62 62.03 -27.94 3.24
C LEU A 62 60.70 -27.88 4.03
N THR A 63 60.56 -28.75 5.02
CA THR A 63 59.46 -28.66 6.00
C THR A 63 59.71 -27.50 6.97
N ALA A 64 59.27 -26.31 6.58
CA ALA A 64 59.33 -25.13 7.45
C ALA A 64 58.29 -25.24 8.58
N HIS A 65 58.76 -25.40 9.81
CA HIS A 65 57.91 -25.35 11.01
C HIS A 65 57.96 -23.96 11.64
N THR A 66 56.83 -23.23 11.65
CA THR A 66 56.72 -21.98 12.39
C THR A 66 56.58 -22.26 13.89
N SER A 67 57.28 -21.48 14.73
CA SER A 67 57.22 -21.59 16.20
C SER A 67 55.96 -20.97 16.81
N LYS A 68 55.09 -20.39 15.96
CA LYS A 68 53.77 -19.85 16.27
C LYS A 68 52.79 -20.25 15.17
N ILE A 69 51.49 -20.09 15.45
CA ILE A 69 50.46 -20.02 14.41
C ILE A 69 50.80 -18.84 13.48
N ILE A 70 50.50 -18.96 12.18
CA ILE A 70 50.58 -17.85 11.24
C ILE A 70 49.41 -16.90 11.57
N GLU A 71 49.73 -15.65 11.92
CA GLU A 71 48.73 -14.62 12.24
C GLU A 71 48.03 -14.17 10.93
N GLY A 72 47.02 -14.92 10.52
CA GLY A 72 46.23 -14.65 9.32
C GLY A 72 44.98 -13.81 9.57
N SER A 73 44.27 -13.46 8.51
CA SER A 73 43.00 -12.72 8.58
C SER A 73 41.78 -13.65 8.51
N ALA A 74 40.60 -13.06 8.72
CA ALA A 74 39.33 -13.72 8.46
C ALA A 74 38.74 -13.15 7.16
N PRO A 75 38.18 -13.97 6.25
CA PRO A 75 37.50 -13.44 5.09
C PRO A 75 36.27 -12.65 5.51
N TYR A 76 36.02 -11.53 4.85
CA TYR A 76 34.94 -10.59 5.17
C TYR A 76 34.16 -10.20 3.92
N LEU A 77 32.90 -9.79 4.10
CA LEU A 77 32.13 -9.16 3.03
C LEU A 77 32.53 -7.69 2.89
N THR A 78 32.36 -7.13 1.71
CA THR A 78 32.57 -5.70 1.45
C THR A 78 31.77 -5.27 0.23
N PHE A 79 31.23 -4.06 0.27
CA PHE A 79 30.40 -3.49 -0.80
C PHE A 79 31.03 -2.25 -1.46
N ASP A 80 32.28 -1.94 -1.09
CA ASP A 80 33.05 -0.75 -1.50
C ASP A 80 34.51 -1.11 -1.87
N GLU A 81 34.66 -2.27 -2.53
CA GLU A 81 35.91 -2.87 -3.01
C GLU A 81 36.94 -3.29 -1.93
N GLY A 82 36.68 -3.03 -0.66
CA GLY A 82 37.52 -3.42 0.48
C GLY A 82 37.78 -2.31 1.51
N LEU A 83 37.10 -1.16 1.42
CA LEU A 83 37.29 -0.02 2.33
C LEU A 83 36.57 -0.23 3.67
N THR A 84 35.41 -0.89 3.67
CA THR A 84 34.71 -1.39 4.86
C THR A 84 34.82 -2.90 4.98
N LYS A 85 34.87 -3.39 6.23
CA LYS A 85 34.88 -4.82 6.58
C LYS A 85 33.57 -5.23 7.20
N GLU A 86 32.71 -5.87 6.41
CA GLU A 86 31.36 -6.23 6.81
C GLU A 86 31.33 -7.58 7.52
N THR A 87 31.16 -7.50 8.84
CA THR A 87 31.37 -8.59 9.81
C THR A 87 30.13 -8.89 10.66
N SER A 88 28.98 -8.28 10.34
CA SER A 88 27.73 -8.44 11.10
C SER A 88 26.51 -8.52 10.19
N THR A 89 25.40 -9.04 10.70
CA THR A 89 24.12 -9.07 9.97
C THR A 89 23.49 -7.68 9.81
N ASP A 90 23.96 -6.67 10.55
CA ASP A 90 23.45 -5.29 10.49
C ASP A 90 23.67 -4.67 9.09
N SER A 91 24.81 -4.99 8.45
CA SER A 91 25.14 -4.61 7.07
C SER A 91 24.71 -5.62 6.01
N LEU A 92 24.06 -6.72 6.38
CA LEU A 92 23.29 -7.55 5.43
C LEU A 92 21.87 -7.02 5.22
N LEU A 93 21.33 -6.31 6.21
CA LEU A 93 19.91 -5.93 6.29
C LEU A 93 19.71 -4.40 6.28
N PHE A 94 20.65 -3.64 5.71
CA PHE A 94 20.50 -2.20 5.55
C PHE A 94 19.53 -1.83 4.43
N ILE A 95 18.98 -0.62 4.53
CA ILE A 95 18.39 0.11 3.40
C ILE A 95 19.15 1.42 3.19
N LYS A 96 19.22 1.89 1.94
CA LYS A 96 19.81 3.20 1.62
C LYS A 96 18.84 3.98 0.74
N LEU A 97 18.59 5.23 1.11
CA LEU A 97 17.68 6.12 0.40
C LEU A 97 18.44 6.89 -0.69
N GLN A 98 17.74 7.35 -1.75
CA GLN A 98 18.36 8.11 -2.86
C GLN A 98 19.15 9.36 -2.43
N ASN A 99 18.86 9.95 -1.26
CA ASN A 99 19.63 11.06 -0.70
C ASN A 99 20.95 10.62 0.00
N GLY A 100 21.37 9.36 -0.18
CA GLY A 100 22.56 8.78 0.41
C GLY A 100 22.40 8.25 1.84
N ARG A 101 21.27 8.50 2.52
CA ARG A 101 21.08 8.07 3.92
C ARG A 101 20.93 6.55 4.01
N VAL A 102 21.95 5.90 4.56
CA VAL A 102 21.91 4.49 5.00
C VAL A 102 21.18 4.39 6.33
N ILE A 103 20.41 3.31 6.52
CA ILE A 103 19.77 2.92 7.78
C ILE A 103 19.95 1.41 7.91
N THR A 104 20.45 0.96 9.07
CA THR A 104 20.70 -0.45 9.41
C THR A 104 19.72 -0.90 10.51
N PRO A 105 19.57 -2.20 10.81
CA PRO A 105 18.71 -2.66 11.90
C PRO A 105 19.01 -2.00 13.25
N SER A 106 20.29 -1.83 13.62
CA SER A 106 20.70 -1.16 14.87
C SER A 106 20.41 0.35 14.91
N THR A 107 20.24 0.99 13.75
CA THR A 107 19.92 2.42 13.61
C THR A 107 18.47 2.69 13.20
N ASN A 108 17.66 1.64 13.01
CA ASN A 108 16.26 1.74 12.60
C ASN A 108 15.34 2.15 13.76
N THR A 109 14.95 3.43 13.77
CA THR A 109 13.95 3.97 14.70
C THR A 109 12.52 4.01 14.12
N SER A 110 12.29 3.40 12.96
CA SER A 110 11.00 3.50 12.27
C SER A 110 9.91 2.60 12.85
N SER A 111 8.67 3.05 12.78
CA SER A 111 7.50 2.31 13.29
C SER A 111 6.25 2.65 12.46
N PRO A 112 5.11 1.93 12.66
CA PRO A 112 3.83 2.29 12.04
C PRO A 112 3.33 3.71 12.37
N THR A 113 3.81 4.31 13.46
CA THR A 113 3.45 5.67 13.90
C THR A 113 4.54 6.71 13.65
N SER A 114 5.78 6.26 13.39
CA SER A 114 6.93 7.11 13.06
C SER A 114 7.72 6.52 11.87
N PRO A 115 7.15 6.50 10.67
CA PRO A 115 7.80 5.95 9.48
C PRO A 115 8.88 6.87 8.91
N ILE A 116 9.81 6.27 8.18
CA ILE A 116 10.79 6.93 7.31
C ILE A 116 10.06 7.54 6.10
N SER A 117 10.02 8.86 5.99
CA SER A 117 9.65 9.52 4.74
C SER A 117 10.73 9.33 3.68
N LEU A 118 10.34 8.95 2.46
CA LEU A 118 11.20 8.96 1.28
C LEU A 118 11.67 10.38 0.94
N PRO A 119 12.86 10.54 0.31
CA PRO A 119 13.44 11.87 0.09
C PRO A 119 12.71 12.69 -0.98
N TYR A 120 12.22 12.07 -2.06
CA TYR A 120 11.69 12.80 -3.22
C TYR A 120 10.26 12.38 -3.61
N VAL A 121 9.51 13.32 -4.17
CA VAL A 121 8.12 13.11 -4.61
C VAL A 121 8.12 12.14 -5.79
N GLY A 122 7.24 11.14 -5.73
CA GLY A 122 7.16 10.09 -6.75
C GLY A 122 8.10 8.90 -6.53
N ASN A 123 8.92 8.89 -5.45
CA ASN A 123 9.70 7.70 -5.13
C ASN A 123 8.83 6.47 -4.85
N THR A 124 9.33 5.33 -5.29
CA THR A 124 8.79 3.97 -5.12
C THR A 124 9.59 3.20 -4.06
N LEU A 125 9.19 1.96 -3.75
CA LEU A 125 9.99 1.06 -2.89
C LEU A 125 11.20 0.47 -3.63
N GLY A 126 11.24 0.59 -4.97
CA GLY A 126 12.40 0.26 -5.81
C GLY A 126 13.49 1.33 -5.82
N ASP A 127 13.20 2.54 -5.35
CA ASP A 127 14.18 3.62 -5.15
C ASP A 127 14.95 3.49 -3.82
N ILE A 128 14.75 2.39 -3.09
CA ILE A 128 15.46 2.04 -1.87
C ILE A 128 16.55 1.03 -2.23
N ASP A 129 17.81 1.46 -2.17
CA ASP A 129 19.00 0.62 -2.36
C ASP A 129 19.07 -0.46 -1.27
N MET A 130 19.37 -1.70 -1.67
CA MET A 130 19.50 -2.91 -0.85
C MET A 130 20.51 -3.86 -1.49
N LEU A 131 21.06 -4.81 -0.73
CA LEU A 131 21.89 -5.89 -1.29
C LEU A 131 21.13 -6.83 -2.24
N ILE A 132 19.81 -6.90 -2.14
CA ILE A 132 18.96 -7.77 -2.95
C ILE A 132 18.59 -7.03 -4.25
N PRO A 133 19.05 -7.50 -5.44
CA PRO A 133 18.83 -6.80 -6.71
C PRO A 133 17.35 -6.51 -6.99
N SER A 134 17.06 -5.37 -7.63
CA SER A 134 15.68 -4.86 -7.81
C SER A 134 14.74 -5.79 -8.58
N SER A 135 15.26 -6.70 -9.39
CA SER A 135 14.51 -7.70 -10.15
C SER A 135 14.12 -8.97 -9.36
N VAL A 136 14.58 -9.13 -8.12
CA VAL A 136 14.34 -10.33 -7.30
C VAL A 136 13.89 -9.99 -5.87
N SER A 137 13.24 -10.96 -5.22
CA SER A 137 12.88 -10.93 -3.79
C SER A 137 13.88 -11.65 -2.89
N SER A 138 14.86 -12.37 -3.45
CA SER A 138 15.92 -13.05 -2.68
C SER A 138 17.21 -13.19 -3.48
N VAL A 139 18.34 -13.26 -2.78
CA VAL A 139 19.68 -13.51 -3.32
C VAL A 139 20.46 -14.40 -2.35
N SER A 140 21.30 -15.32 -2.83
CA SER A 140 22.17 -16.10 -1.95
C SER A 140 23.42 -15.31 -1.56
N LEU A 141 23.98 -15.54 -0.36
CA LEU A 141 25.29 -14.96 -0.02
C LEU A 141 26.38 -15.48 -0.97
N ASN A 142 26.21 -16.69 -1.52
CA ASN A 142 27.13 -17.25 -2.51
C ASN A 142 27.12 -16.48 -3.84
N ASP A 143 26.01 -15.86 -4.25
CA ASP A 143 25.96 -14.96 -5.40
C ASP A 143 26.69 -13.64 -5.10
N LEU A 144 26.50 -13.05 -3.93
CA LEU A 144 27.22 -11.83 -3.52
C LEU A 144 28.74 -12.03 -3.61
N VAL A 145 29.21 -13.19 -3.14
CA VAL A 145 30.61 -13.62 -3.24
C VAL A 145 31.04 -13.89 -4.68
N ASN A 146 30.41 -14.83 -5.40
CA ASN A 146 30.95 -15.36 -6.66
C ASN A 146 30.53 -14.58 -7.91
N ARG A 147 29.41 -13.86 -7.88
CA ARG A 147 28.86 -13.11 -9.02
C ARG A 147 29.12 -11.62 -8.92
N TYR A 148 29.09 -11.06 -7.72
CA TYR A 148 29.32 -9.62 -7.48
C TYR A 148 30.69 -9.32 -6.86
N ASN A 149 31.46 -10.34 -6.44
CA ASN A 149 32.80 -10.23 -5.87
C ASN A 149 32.86 -9.35 -4.60
N TYR A 150 31.78 -9.38 -3.80
CA TYR A 150 31.58 -8.61 -2.57
C TYR A 150 32.24 -9.25 -1.33
N TRP A 151 33.47 -9.74 -1.49
CA TRP A 151 34.27 -10.35 -0.42
C TRP A 151 35.74 -9.98 -0.58
N ARG A 152 36.47 -9.93 0.54
CA ARG A 152 37.93 -9.78 0.58
C ARG A 152 38.50 -10.57 1.76
N ASP A 153 39.81 -10.66 1.77
CA ASP A 153 40.64 -11.49 2.65
C ASP A 153 42.05 -10.91 2.51
N ASP A 154 42.69 -10.47 3.61
CA ASP A 154 43.87 -9.57 3.51
C ASP A 154 45.14 -10.31 3.08
N ASP A 155 45.25 -11.57 3.47
CA ASP A 155 46.30 -12.54 3.16
C ASP A 155 46.02 -13.37 1.90
N GLY A 156 44.77 -13.40 1.44
CA GLY A 156 44.41 -13.91 0.11
C GLY A 156 44.20 -15.42 0.01
N ASP A 157 43.94 -16.10 1.12
CA ASP A 157 43.63 -17.53 1.21
C ASP A 157 42.38 -17.97 0.42
N GLY A 158 41.53 -17.01 0.02
CA GLY A 158 40.42 -17.23 -0.89
C GLY A 158 40.73 -17.14 -2.39
N GLN A 159 41.96 -16.78 -2.80
CA GLN A 159 42.28 -16.50 -4.20
C GLN A 159 42.38 -17.77 -5.06
N GLY A 160 41.34 -18.05 -5.86
CA GLY A 160 41.36 -19.13 -6.84
C GLY A 160 39.98 -19.49 -7.38
N THR A 161 39.93 -20.43 -8.32
CA THR A 161 38.65 -21.02 -8.77
C THR A 161 38.07 -21.85 -7.62
N ASN A 162 36.88 -21.46 -7.12
CA ASN A 162 36.25 -22.02 -5.92
C ASN A 162 37.05 -21.82 -4.62
N GLY A 163 37.97 -20.85 -4.56
CA GLY A 163 38.76 -20.56 -3.36
C GLY A 163 37.96 -19.98 -2.19
N VAL A 164 36.73 -19.53 -2.44
CA VAL A 164 35.79 -18.99 -1.46
C VAL A 164 34.40 -19.58 -1.66
N THR A 165 33.61 -19.70 -0.59
CA THR A 165 32.21 -20.14 -0.62
C THR A 165 31.43 -19.44 0.48
N ALA A 166 30.16 -19.10 0.22
CA ALA A 166 29.25 -18.64 1.26
C ALA A 166 27.96 -19.45 1.33
N THR A 167 27.37 -19.51 2.52
CA THR A 167 26.09 -20.19 2.78
C THR A 167 25.01 -19.19 3.19
N GLY A 168 23.74 -19.54 2.98
CA GLY A 168 22.60 -18.69 3.35
C GLY A 168 22.12 -17.73 2.26
N ASN A 169 21.06 -17.00 2.58
CA ASN A 169 20.40 -16.04 1.70
C ASN A 169 19.93 -14.78 2.44
N ILE A 170 19.61 -13.76 1.66
CA ILE A 170 18.89 -12.56 2.09
C ILE A 170 17.60 -12.48 1.25
N SER A 171 16.50 -12.01 1.83
CA SER A 171 15.22 -11.82 1.15
C SER A 171 14.50 -10.54 1.58
N VAL A 172 13.59 -10.08 0.72
CA VAL A 172 12.75 -8.90 0.93
C VAL A 172 11.30 -9.19 0.60
N SER A 173 10.39 -8.65 1.41
CA SER A 173 8.96 -8.55 1.11
C SER A 173 8.43 -7.16 1.41
N PHE A 174 7.36 -6.77 0.71
CA PHE A 174 6.77 -5.43 0.77
C PHE A 174 5.26 -5.55 1.01
N THR A 175 4.73 -4.83 2.00
CA THR A 175 3.27 -4.72 2.21
C THR A 175 2.84 -3.29 2.46
N ASP A 176 1.57 -2.97 2.19
CA ASP A 176 0.94 -1.72 2.62
C ASP A 176 0.49 -1.75 4.09
N ARG A 177 -0.11 -0.64 4.58
CA ARG A 177 -0.68 -0.48 5.94
C ARG A 177 -1.72 -1.56 6.27
N ASP A 178 -2.46 -2.03 5.27
CA ASP A 178 -3.54 -3.01 5.44
C ASP A 178 -3.01 -4.47 5.35
N GLY A 179 -1.72 -4.65 5.08
CA GLY A 179 -1.03 -5.94 4.96
C GLY A 179 -1.02 -6.54 3.55
N SER A 180 -1.54 -5.82 2.55
CA SER A 180 -1.57 -6.24 1.15
C SER A 180 -0.16 -6.26 0.56
N ALA A 181 0.21 -7.30 -0.19
CA ALA A 181 1.49 -7.35 -0.89
C ALA A 181 1.56 -6.30 -2.02
N VAL A 182 2.71 -5.65 -2.18
CA VAL A 182 2.97 -4.65 -3.22
C VAL A 182 4.29 -4.92 -3.95
N SER A 183 4.45 -4.40 -5.17
CA SER A 183 5.71 -4.45 -5.91
C SER A 183 6.68 -3.35 -5.45
N ARG A 184 7.99 -3.56 -5.68
CA ARG A 184 8.99 -2.48 -5.63
C ARG A 184 8.59 -1.29 -6.52
N SER A 185 8.04 -1.60 -7.69
CA SER A 185 7.72 -0.63 -8.76
C SER A 185 6.40 0.12 -8.59
N ASP A 186 5.61 -0.17 -7.56
CA ASP A 186 4.26 0.39 -7.45
C ASP A 186 4.28 1.86 -7.03
N GLY A 187 3.37 2.64 -7.62
CA GLY A 187 3.17 4.04 -7.27
C GLY A 187 2.62 4.18 -5.85
N LEU A 188 3.38 4.80 -4.96
CA LEU A 188 3.06 4.85 -3.54
C LEU A 188 2.03 5.94 -3.21
N SER A 189 1.05 5.59 -2.38
CA SER A 189 -0.01 6.49 -1.91
C SER A 189 0.02 6.61 -0.39
N ILE A 190 -0.13 7.83 0.13
CA ILE A 190 -0.18 8.09 1.58
C ILE A 190 -1.37 7.38 2.27
N CYS A 191 -2.40 7.00 1.50
CA CYS A 191 -3.57 6.22 1.95
C CYS A 191 -3.29 4.73 2.22
N SER A 192 -2.21 4.22 1.64
CA SER A 192 -1.70 2.85 1.80
C SER A 192 -0.38 2.81 2.59
N ALA A 193 0.30 3.94 2.72
CA ALA A 193 1.44 4.12 3.61
C ALA A 193 1.02 4.09 5.10
N PRO A 194 1.89 3.80 6.09
CA PRO A 194 3.26 3.38 5.90
C PRO A 194 3.33 1.99 5.28
N TYR A 195 4.14 1.88 4.24
CA TYR A 195 4.52 0.60 3.66
C TYR A 195 5.56 -0.06 4.55
N ARG A 196 5.53 -1.37 4.67
CA ARG A 196 6.53 -2.15 5.41
C ARG A 196 7.46 -2.84 4.42
N VAL A 197 8.73 -2.47 4.45
CA VAL A 197 9.84 -3.20 3.82
C VAL A 197 10.38 -4.17 4.87
N ARG A 198 10.17 -5.47 4.68
CA ARG A 198 10.75 -6.50 5.55
C ARG A 198 12.00 -7.08 4.88
N LEU A 199 13.16 -6.97 5.53
CA LEU A 199 14.37 -7.68 5.15
C LEU A 199 14.63 -8.84 6.11
N GLU A 200 15.06 -9.98 5.58
CA GLU A 200 15.33 -11.20 6.34
C GLU A 200 16.61 -11.88 5.83
N SER A 201 17.47 -12.32 6.74
CA SER A 201 18.66 -13.13 6.47
C SER A 201 18.52 -14.47 7.17
N SER A 202 18.82 -15.57 6.47
CA SER A 202 18.91 -16.91 7.07
C SER A 202 20.07 -17.06 8.05
N GLY A 203 21.01 -16.11 8.05
CA GLY A 203 22.36 -16.34 8.55
C GLY A 203 23.14 -17.28 7.64
N GLY A 204 24.41 -17.50 7.98
CA GLY A 204 25.30 -18.36 7.19
C GLY A 204 26.77 -18.18 7.56
N THR A 205 27.65 -18.58 6.65
CA THR A 205 29.11 -18.50 6.77
C THR A 205 29.72 -17.98 5.49
N LEU A 206 30.81 -17.22 5.60
CA LEU A 206 31.75 -16.97 4.52
C LEU A 206 33.04 -17.73 4.86
N THR A 207 33.50 -18.58 3.94
CA THR A 207 34.60 -19.52 4.19
C THR A 207 35.56 -19.53 3.00
N THR A 208 36.86 -19.41 3.28
CA THR A 208 37.96 -19.57 2.31
C THR A 208 38.52 -21.00 2.34
N GLN A 209 39.22 -21.36 1.26
CA GLN A 209 39.83 -22.69 1.09
C GLN A 209 40.99 -22.91 2.08
N TYR A 210 41.74 -21.86 2.37
CA TYR A 210 42.90 -21.84 3.27
C TYR A 210 42.71 -20.81 4.41
N GLY A 211 43.77 -20.50 5.16
CA GLY A 211 43.76 -19.44 6.18
C GLY A 211 43.45 -19.85 7.62
N VAL A 212 43.86 -19.00 8.55
CA VAL A 212 43.61 -19.14 10.00
C VAL A 212 43.34 -17.74 10.58
N PRO A 213 42.07 -17.37 10.84
CA PRO A 213 40.84 -18.16 10.74
C PRO A 213 40.11 -18.08 9.37
N ARG A 214 40.12 -19.17 8.59
CA ARG A 214 39.44 -19.35 7.28
C ARG A 214 37.94 -19.04 7.15
N SER A 215 37.25 -18.54 8.17
CA SER A 215 35.79 -18.36 8.10
C SER A 215 35.22 -17.41 9.14
N ILE A 216 34.23 -16.63 8.71
CA ILE A 216 33.32 -15.84 9.57
C ILE A 216 31.88 -16.35 9.45
N SER A 217 31.06 -16.13 10.49
CA SER A 217 29.63 -16.46 10.50
C SER A 217 28.76 -15.22 10.67
N PHE A 218 27.62 -15.21 9.98
CA PHE A 218 26.58 -14.19 10.07
C PHE A 218 25.34 -14.82 10.74
N SER A 219 24.75 -14.14 11.72
CA SER A 219 23.53 -14.61 12.36
C SER A 219 22.30 -14.41 11.47
N GLY A 220 21.28 -15.26 11.63
CA GLY A 220 19.96 -15.00 11.06
C GLY A 220 19.27 -13.82 11.75
N GLY A 221 18.38 -13.14 11.04
CA GLY A 221 17.67 -11.97 11.57
C GLY A 221 16.65 -11.39 10.62
N THR A 222 15.73 -10.60 11.16
CA THR A 222 14.63 -9.95 10.42
C THR A 222 14.49 -8.50 10.89
N VAL A 223 14.24 -7.57 9.97
CA VAL A 223 13.97 -6.17 10.26
C VAL A 223 12.79 -5.66 9.43
N ASP A 224 11.91 -4.87 10.06
CA ASP A 224 10.84 -4.11 9.38
C ASP A 224 11.22 -2.63 9.33
N TYR A 225 11.30 -2.06 8.13
CA TYR A 225 11.37 -0.60 7.92
C TYR A 225 9.99 -0.09 7.48
N TYR A 226 9.49 0.92 8.18
CA TYR A 226 8.19 1.54 7.88
C TYR A 226 8.43 2.80 7.04
N ILE A 227 7.84 2.87 5.84
CA ILE A 227 8.15 3.84 4.79
C ILE A 227 6.91 4.65 4.40
N ASN A 228 7.01 5.98 4.43
CA ASN A 228 6.03 6.90 3.84
C ASN A 228 6.55 7.47 2.50
N PRO A 229 5.69 7.62 1.47
CA PRO A 229 6.04 8.40 0.30
C PRO A 229 6.19 9.89 0.66
N ASN A 230 7.01 10.61 -0.09
CA ASN A 230 7.02 12.08 -0.01
C ASN A 230 5.75 12.62 -0.69
N SER A 231 4.72 12.89 0.12
CA SER A 231 3.50 13.58 -0.31
C SER A 231 3.57 15.05 0.13
N PRO A 232 3.62 16.02 -0.80
CA PRO A 232 3.77 17.44 -0.46
C PRO A 232 2.47 18.07 0.10
N GLN A 233 1.36 17.32 0.11
CA GLN A 233 0.09 17.68 0.73
C GLN A 233 -0.55 16.43 1.38
N PRO A 234 -1.35 16.60 2.45
CA PRO A 234 -2.25 15.56 2.93
C PRO A 234 -3.40 15.31 1.96
N VAL A 235 -4.09 14.17 2.15
CA VAL A 235 -5.27 13.80 1.35
C VAL A 235 -6.37 13.21 2.22
N ILE A 236 -7.58 13.17 1.67
CA ILE A 236 -8.72 12.45 2.25
C ILE A 236 -8.84 11.15 1.46
N CYS A 237 -8.58 10.02 2.10
CA CYS A 237 -8.44 8.73 1.45
C CYS A 237 -9.78 8.01 1.28
N SER A 238 -10.63 8.14 2.30
CA SER A 238 -11.97 7.58 2.31
C SER A 238 -12.89 8.36 3.24
N VAL A 239 -14.18 8.09 3.14
CA VAL A 239 -15.20 8.62 4.02
C VAL A 239 -16.01 7.47 4.62
N ARG A 240 -16.20 7.51 5.94
CA ARG A 240 -16.76 6.44 6.76
C ARG A 240 -18.16 6.81 7.26
N PRO A 241 -19.23 6.47 6.52
CA PRO A 241 -20.54 6.25 7.10
C PRO A 241 -20.54 4.98 7.97
N ASN A 242 -21.71 4.56 8.46
CA ASN A 242 -21.87 3.31 9.20
C ASN A 242 -21.34 2.10 8.42
N LEU A 243 -20.38 1.37 9.00
CA LEU A 243 -19.74 0.21 8.38
C LEU A 243 -20.55 -1.10 8.53
N LYS A 244 -21.59 -1.12 9.37
CA LYS A 244 -22.40 -2.34 9.55
C LYS A 244 -23.09 -2.74 8.24
N PHE A 245 -22.97 -4.03 7.93
CA PHE A 245 -23.33 -4.63 6.63
C PHE A 245 -22.53 -4.01 5.46
N GLY A 246 -21.20 -3.97 5.62
CA GLY A 246 -20.23 -3.57 4.58
C GLY A 246 -19.21 -4.66 4.21
N THR A 247 -19.37 -5.88 4.73
CA THR A 247 -18.54 -7.06 4.44
C THR A 247 -19.31 -8.07 3.57
N ASP A 248 -18.60 -9.09 3.07
CA ASP A 248 -19.19 -10.30 2.50
C ASP A 248 -20.19 -10.01 1.36
N ASP A 249 -21.40 -10.58 1.41
CA ASP A 249 -22.50 -10.33 0.47
C ASP A 249 -22.80 -8.84 0.24
N TYR A 250 -22.57 -8.00 1.24
CA TYR A 250 -22.86 -6.56 1.19
C TYR A 250 -21.68 -5.74 0.65
N ALA A 251 -20.48 -6.30 0.54
CA ALA A 251 -19.30 -5.56 0.13
C ALA A 251 -19.48 -4.98 -1.28
N GLY A 252 -19.16 -3.69 -1.42
CA GLY A 252 -19.05 -3.03 -2.71
C GLY A 252 -17.80 -3.45 -3.48
N PRO A 253 -17.66 -3.01 -4.75
CA PRO A 253 -16.41 -3.14 -5.48
C PRO A 253 -15.25 -2.48 -4.72
N SER A 254 -14.07 -3.11 -4.70
CA SER A 254 -12.91 -2.65 -3.90
C SER A 254 -12.38 -1.27 -4.30
N ASN A 255 -12.66 -0.80 -5.52
CA ASN A 255 -12.33 0.55 -6.00
C ASN A 255 -13.36 1.63 -5.58
N ILE A 256 -14.45 1.24 -4.93
CA ILE A 256 -15.53 2.12 -4.44
C ILE A 256 -15.66 2.02 -2.92
N TRP A 257 -15.53 0.82 -2.35
CA TRP A 257 -15.80 0.53 -0.95
C TRP A 257 -14.72 -0.35 -0.33
N ASN A 258 -14.18 0.08 0.80
CA ASN A 258 -13.31 -0.69 1.67
C ASN A 258 -14.09 -1.02 2.97
N PRO A 259 -14.21 -2.29 3.39
CA PRO A 259 -15.02 -2.68 4.55
C PRO A 259 -14.62 -2.06 5.91
N THR A 260 -13.37 -1.64 6.10
CA THR A 260 -12.88 -1.03 7.35
C THR A 260 -12.75 0.49 7.26
N LYS A 261 -12.55 1.05 6.05
CA LYS A 261 -12.30 2.48 5.80
C LYS A 261 -13.50 3.25 5.22
N GLY A 262 -14.50 2.59 4.66
CA GLY A 262 -15.71 3.19 4.07
C GLY A 262 -15.61 3.40 2.54
N PHE A 263 -16.26 4.43 2.02
CA PHE A 263 -16.20 4.76 0.58
C PHE A 263 -14.87 5.42 0.23
N LEU A 264 -14.20 4.92 -0.81
CA LEU A 264 -12.97 5.51 -1.35
C LEU A 264 -13.30 6.79 -2.13
N VAL A 265 -12.50 7.84 -1.96
CA VAL A 265 -12.68 9.12 -2.66
C VAL A 265 -12.48 8.92 -4.16
N GLN A 266 -13.50 9.25 -4.96
CA GLN A 266 -13.53 9.03 -6.41
C GLN A 266 -12.93 10.20 -7.20
N SER A 267 -12.99 11.42 -6.64
CA SER A 267 -12.28 12.60 -7.16
C SER A 267 -12.17 13.69 -6.08
N THR A 268 -11.12 14.50 -6.15
CA THR A 268 -10.99 15.77 -5.42
C THR A 268 -11.26 17.00 -6.31
N SER A 269 -11.50 16.79 -7.61
CA SER A 269 -11.84 17.84 -8.59
C SER A 269 -13.33 18.19 -8.52
N SER A 270 -13.64 19.50 -8.45
CA SER A 270 -15.01 20.00 -8.28
C SER A 270 -15.97 19.62 -9.41
N SER A 271 -15.45 19.48 -10.64
CA SER A 271 -16.17 18.96 -11.81
C SER A 271 -16.52 17.47 -11.76
N SER A 272 -16.21 16.76 -10.66
CA SER A 272 -16.45 15.33 -10.50
C SER A 272 -16.85 14.93 -9.07
N TYR A 273 -17.26 15.89 -8.24
CA TYR A 273 -17.85 15.64 -6.91
C TYR A 273 -19.16 14.83 -6.98
N ASP A 274 -19.81 14.80 -8.13
CA ASP A 274 -21.03 14.00 -8.35
C ASP A 274 -20.77 12.47 -8.32
N ARG A 275 -19.51 12.05 -8.42
CA ARG A 275 -19.04 10.66 -8.25
C ARG A 275 -18.79 10.25 -6.79
N ASN A 276 -18.74 11.20 -5.86
CA ASN A 276 -18.42 10.93 -4.46
C ASN A 276 -19.68 10.59 -3.63
N PHE A 277 -19.46 9.91 -2.51
CA PHE A 277 -20.48 9.73 -1.47
C PHE A 277 -20.63 11.04 -0.65
N PRO A 278 -21.81 11.37 -0.13
CA PRO A 278 -23.11 10.79 -0.44
C PRO A 278 -23.76 11.46 -1.67
N THR A 279 -24.62 10.71 -2.38
CA THR A 279 -25.58 11.30 -3.34
C THR A 279 -26.99 11.42 -2.77
N THR A 280 -27.27 10.73 -1.66
CA THR A 280 -28.56 10.74 -0.94
C THR A 280 -28.39 11.33 0.45
N GLY A 281 -29.41 12.00 1.01
CA GLY A 281 -29.31 12.60 2.34
C GLY A 281 -30.61 12.62 3.14
N ALA A 282 -30.48 12.80 4.45
CA ALA A 282 -31.55 13.07 5.40
C ALA A 282 -30.95 13.82 6.61
N ASP A 283 -31.76 14.51 7.40
CA ASP A 283 -31.29 15.23 8.58
C ASP A 283 -30.66 14.27 9.61
N GLY A 284 -29.57 14.69 10.25
CA GLY A 284 -28.91 13.92 11.30
C GLY A 284 -28.11 12.71 10.81
N LEU A 285 -28.00 12.49 9.50
CA LEU A 285 -27.02 11.56 8.93
C LEU A 285 -25.61 12.15 8.97
N TYR A 286 -24.62 11.32 9.28
CA TYR A 286 -23.23 11.76 9.44
C TYR A 286 -22.21 10.73 8.95
N PHE A 287 -21.03 11.20 8.56
CA PHE A 287 -19.89 10.39 8.17
C PHE A 287 -18.58 11.02 8.64
N ASP A 288 -17.56 10.19 8.86
CA ASP A 288 -16.23 10.66 9.27
C ASP A 288 -15.29 10.72 8.05
N LEU A 289 -14.44 11.74 7.93
CA LEU A 289 -13.32 11.74 6.98
C LEU A 289 -12.15 10.92 7.54
N LEU A 290 -11.53 10.09 6.69
CA LEU A 290 -10.22 9.49 6.99
C LEU A 290 -9.17 10.28 6.21
N ILE A 291 -8.31 10.98 6.96
CA ILE A 291 -7.34 11.96 6.48
C ILE A 291 -5.95 11.45 6.80
N ASP A 292 -5.08 11.43 5.79
CA ASP A 292 -3.69 10.95 5.91
C ASP A 292 -2.70 12.02 5.45
N GLY A 293 -1.52 12.04 6.08
CA GLY A 293 -0.45 13.02 5.81
C GLY A 293 -0.50 14.30 6.65
N VAL A 294 -1.49 14.50 7.53
CA VAL A 294 -1.57 15.64 8.47
C VAL A 294 -2.27 15.23 9.77
N ASP A 295 -1.93 15.91 10.87
CA ASP A 295 -2.72 15.87 12.10
C ASP A 295 -4.06 16.61 11.86
N ALA A 296 -5.14 15.83 11.77
CA ALA A 296 -6.47 16.35 11.49
C ALA A 296 -7.01 17.32 12.57
N SER A 297 -6.43 17.36 13.77
CA SER A 297 -6.79 18.34 14.80
C SER A 297 -6.30 19.77 14.50
N GLN A 298 -5.32 19.91 13.60
CA GLN A 298 -4.78 21.19 13.16
C GLN A 298 -5.57 21.81 11.98
N LEU A 299 -6.57 21.08 11.44
CA LEU A 299 -7.38 21.52 10.30
C LEU A 299 -8.59 22.36 10.74
N SER A 300 -8.57 23.64 10.40
CA SER A 300 -9.76 24.51 10.38
C SER A 300 -10.56 24.30 9.10
N TRP A 301 -11.89 24.27 9.19
CA TRP A 301 -12.77 23.87 8.09
C TRP A 301 -13.71 24.99 7.64
N SER A 302 -13.87 25.14 6.31
CA SER A 302 -15.00 25.83 5.69
C SER A 302 -15.88 24.87 4.88
N VAL A 303 -17.14 25.24 4.72
CA VAL A 303 -18.15 24.50 3.94
C VAL A 303 -18.73 25.44 2.91
N ILE A 304 -18.53 25.12 1.63
CA ILE A 304 -19.01 25.89 0.50
C ILE A 304 -20.21 25.15 -0.10
N THR A 305 -21.38 25.76 -0.04
CA THR A 305 -22.62 25.28 -0.67
C THR A 305 -23.60 26.44 -0.87
N SER A 306 -24.69 26.22 -1.63
CA SER A 306 -25.59 27.28 -2.10
C SER A 306 -27.07 26.89 -2.09
N GLY A 307 -27.50 26.07 -1.12
CA GLY A 307 -28.88 25.59 -0.99
C GLY A 307 -29.29 25.31 0.46
N ASP A 308 -30.53 24.86 0.65
CA ASP A 308 -31.19 24.79 1.96
C ASP A 308 -30.62 23.72 2.92
N ILE A 309 -29.94 22.71 2.38
CA ILE A 309 -29.26 21.68 3.17
C ILE A 309 -27.90 22.22 3.58
N THR A 310 -27.56 22.12 4.86
CA THR A 310 -26.25 22.50 5.40
C THR A 310 -25.47 21.27 5.83
N ALA A 311 -24.14 21.42 5.89
CA ALA A 311 -23.24 20.41 6.45
C ALA A 311 -22.37 21.06 7.51
N THR A 312 -22.26 20.45 8.69
CA THR A 312 -21.34 20.91 9.75
C THR A 312 -20.17 19.94 9.86
N VAL A 313 -18.95 20.49 9.90
CA VAL A 313 -17.72 19.71 10.15
C VAL A 313 -17.31 19.90 11.61
N SER A 314 -16.94 18.80 12.28
CA SER A 314 -16.58 18.80 13.70
C SER A 314 -15.42 17.85 13.98
N TRP A 315 -14.45 18.29 14.79
CA TRP A 315 -13.45 17.41 15.39
C TRP A 315 -14.01 16.89 16.72
N THR A 316 -14.40 15.61 16.75
CA THR A 316 -15.16 15.05 17.87
C THR A 316 -14.76 13.59 18.13
N ARG A 317 -15.14 13.02 19.27
CA ARG A 317 -14.99 11.58 19.50
C ARG A 317 -16.21 10.80 19.01
N PRO A 318 -16.03 9.57 18.51
CA PRO A 318 -17.12 8.63 18.32
C PRO A 318 -17.97 8.50 19.61
N ARG A 319 -19.29 8.48 19.46
CA ARG A 319 -20.21 8.51 20.58
C ARG A 319 -20.16 7.19 21.36
N SER A 320 -19.67 7.21 22.61
CA SER A 320 -19.58 6.03 23.48
C SER A 320 -20.82 5.75 24.32
N GLY A 321 -21.80 6.66 24.34
CA GLY A 321 -23.06 6.51 25.07
C GLY A 321 -24.14 5.72 24.30
N THR A 322 -25.32 5.62 24.92
CA THR A 322 -26.52 5.08 24.28
C THR A 322 -27.52 6.18 23.91
N PHE A 323 -28.46 5.87 23.03
CA PHE A 323 -29.61 6.71 22.71
C PHE A 323 -30.89 5.87 22.61
N THR A 324 -32.04 6.52 22.78
CA THR A 324 -33.36 5.89 22.65
C THR A 324 -33.83 5.96 21.20
N SER A 325 -34.16 4.81 20.62
CA SER A 325 -34.75 4.73 19.27
C SER A 325 -36.14 5.40 19.21
N PRO A 326 -36.64 5.75 18.02
CA PRO A 326 -38.04 6.18 17.85
C PRO A 326 -39.07 5.16 18.38
N THR A 327 -38.66 3.89 18.49
CA THR A 327 -39.44 2.75 19.00
C THR A 327 -39.15 2.41 20.47
N GLY A 328 -38.56 3.35 21.23
CA GLY A 328 -38.34 3.21 22.67
C GLY A 328 -37.25 2.22 23.09
N LYS A 329 -36.40 1.77 22.15
CA LYS A 329 -35.32 0.81 22.44
C LYS A 329 -33.98 1.50 22.58
N THR A 330 -33.25 1.21 23.64
CA THR A 330 -31.85 1.63 23.81
C THR A 330 -30.96 1.08 22.69
N ILE A 331 -30.11 1.92 22.10
CA ILE A 331 -29.13 1.56 21.07
C ILE A 331 -27.78 2.16 21.47
N GLN A 332 -26.69 1.42 21.26
CA GLN A 332 -25.33 1.95 21.37
C GLN A 332 -25.05 2.93 20.22
N ALA A 333 -24.67 4.17 20.53
CA ALA A 333 -24.26 5.11 19.49
C ALA A 333 -22.94 4.64 18.84
N ASP A 334 -22.71 5.02 17.58
CA ASP A 334 -21.47 4.75 16.82
C ASP A 334 -20.94 3.29 16.94
N GLU A 335 -21.85 2.31 16.98
CA GLU A 335 -21.56 0.89 17.28
C GLU A 335 -20.69 0.20 16.20
N TRP A 336 -20.44 0.85 15.07
CA TRP A 336 -19.54 0.38 14.01
C TRP A 336 -18.10 0.87 14.17
N ILE A 337 -17.82 1.69 15.19
CA ILE A 337 -16.50 2.22 15.49
C ILE A 337 -16.01 1.55 16.78
N ILE A 338 -15.01 0.67 16.65
CA ILE A 338 -14.48 -0.16 17.74
C ILE A 338 -13.63 0.68 18.69
N ASP A 339 -12.59 1.36 18.18
CA ASP A 339 -11.86 2.35 18.97
C ASP A 339 -12.58 3.70 18.97
N LYS A 340 -13.01 4.13 20.16
CA LYS A 340 -13.64 5.43 20.42
C LYS A 340 -12.75 6.37 21.23
N SER A 341 -11.49 6.01 21.47
CA SER A 341 -10.49 6.88 22.10
C SER A 341 -9.92 7.90 21.13
N SER A 342 -9.79 7.53 19.84
CA SER A 342 -9.40 8.42 18.76
C SER A 342 -10.50 9.44 18.42
N TYR A 343 -10.10 10.65 18.03
CA TYR A 343 -11.00 11.66 17.47
C TYR A 343 -11.22 11.43 15.97
N VAL A 344 -12.30 12.02 15.44
CA VAL A 344 -12.73 11.91 14.04
C VAL A 344 -13.18 13.27 13.50
N THR A 345 -12.93 13.53 12.21
CA THR A 345 -13.48 14.70 11.50
C THR A 345 -14.85 14.33 10.96
N ARG A 346 -15.92 14.61 11.73
CA ARG A 346 -17.29 14.24 11.40
C ARG A 346 -18.04 15.34 10.67
N ILE A 347 -18.63 14.97 9.53
CA ILE A 347 -19.60 15.74 8.76
C ILE A 347 -21.00 15.32 9.23
N THR A 348 -21.85 16.26 9.59
CA THR A 348 -23.28 16.02 9.83
C THR A 348 -24.13 16.82 8.85
N LEU A 349 -25.06 16.16 8.15
CA LEU A 349 -26.03 16.81 7.27
C LEU A 349 -27.21 17.35 8.09
N ARG A 350 -27.64 18.58 7.79
CA ARG A 350 -28.81 19.22 8.39
C ARG A 350 -29.71 19.83 7.33
N GLY A 351 -31.02 19.66 7.46
CA GLY A 351 -31.99 20.14 6.47
C GLY A 351 -33.44 19.78 6.82
N PRO A 352 -34.38 19.91 5.87
CA PRO A 352 -35.81 19.71 6.12
C PRO A 352 -36.11 18.32 6.69
N SER A 353 -36.73 18.27 7.86
CA SER A 353 -37.13 17.06 8.57
C SER A 353 -38.52 17.24 9.18
N ALA A 354 -39.24 16.14 9.40
CA ALA A 354 -40.56 16.19 10.00
C ALA A 354 -40.47 16.20 11.54
N ASP A 355 -41.14 17.14 12.20
CA ASP A 355 -41.27 17.13 13.66
C ASP A 355 -42.25 16.04 14.16
N SER A 356 -42.33 15.83 15.47
CA SER A 356 -43.19 14.81 16.08
C SER A 356 -44.69 15.01 15.79
N THR A 357 -45.15 16.25 15.65
CA THR A 357 -46.55 16.59 15.30
C THR A 357 -46.82 16.28 13.83
N GLN A 358 -45.89 16.64 12.94
CA GLN A 358 -45.96 16.33 11.52
C GLN A 358 -45.93 14.82 11.28
N MET A 359 -45.06 14.07 11.96
CA MET A 359 -45.00 12.60 11.86
C MET A 359 -46.33 11.95 12.25
N GLN A 360 -46.91 12.34 13.38
CA GLN A 360 -48.14 11.74 13.91
C GLN A 360 -49.39 12.12 13.10
N SER A 361 -49.45 13.36 12.58
CA SER A 361 -50.61 13.86 11.84
C SER A 361 -50.93 13.04 10.58
N ALA A 362 -52.24 12.89 10.30
CA ALA A 362 -52.73 12.37 9.03
C ALA A 362 -52.67 13.43 7.91
N ASP A 363 -52.72 14.71 8.29
CA ASP A 363 -52.67 15.90 7.41
C ASP A 363 -51.58 16.84 7.96
N PRO A 364 -50.29 16.59 7.66
CA PRO A 364 -49.18 17.41 8.16
C PRO A 364 -49.12 18.76 7.44
N SER A 365 -48.53 19.76 8.10
CA SER A 365 -48.06 20.97 7.43
C SER A 365 -46.97 20.64 6.38
N PRO A 366 -46.91 21.34 5.23
CA PRO A 366 -45.86 21.15 4.25
C PRO A 366 -44.45 21.42 4.84
N LEU A 367 -43.45 20.74 4.29
CA LEU A 367 -42.04 21.05 4.53
C LEU A 367 -41.46 21.83 3.35
N ILE A 368 -40.42 22.63 3.62
CA ILE A 368 -39.60 23.22 2.55
C ILE A 368 -38.95 22.08 1.78
N LYS A 369 -39.24 21.99 0.48
CA LYS A 369 -38.54 21.06 -0.42
C LYS A 369 -37.19 21.68 -0.79
N PRO A 370 -36.04 21.04 -0.51
CA PRO A 370 -34.74 21.61 -0.82
C PRO A 370 -34.52 21.70 -2.33
N SER A 371 -33.78 22.73 -2.76
CA SER A 371 -33.32 22.84 -4.15
C SER A 371 -32.18 21.85 -4.41
N LEU A 372 -32.40 20.91 -5.33
CA LEU A 372 -31.49 19.81 -5.66
C LEU A 372 -31.31 19.70 -7.20
N PRO A 373 -30.16 19.18 -7.69
CA PRO A 373 -29.01 18.70 -6.91
C PRO A 373 -28.21 19.84 -6.24
N GLN A 374 -27.68 19.57 -5.04
CA GLN A 374 -26.90 20.53 -4.26
C GLN A 374 -25.46 20.04 -4.05
N THR A 375 -24.50 20.85 -4.51
CA THR A 375 -23.05 20.58 -4.37
C THR A 375 -22.51 21.11 -3.05
N PHE A 376 -21.58 20.37 -2.46
CA PHE A 376 -20.81 20.76 -1.28
C PHE A 376 -19.31 20.65 -1.58
N GLU A 377 -18.52 21.65 -1.19
CA GLU A 377 -17.06 21.53 -1.03
C GLU A 377 -16.69 21.81 0.43
N LEU A 378 -16.13 20.81 1.10
CA LEU A 378 -15.56 20.88 2.44
C LEU A 378 -14.06 21.13 2.30
N VAL A 379 -13.55 22.19 2.91
CA VAL A 379 -12.15 22.62 2.73
C VAL A 379 -11.46 22.76 4.08
N GLY A 380 -10.46 21.92 4.33
CA GLY A 380 -9.62 21.97 5.52
C GLY A 380 -8.30 22.71 5.26
N ARG A 381 -7.84 23.51 6.23
CA ARG A 381 -6.50 24.14 6.24
C ARG A 381 -5.85 24.13 7.61
N ASP A 382 -4.54 23.97 7.64
CA ASP A 382 -3.72 24.30 8.82
C ASP A 382 -2.91 25.60 8.60
N ASN A 383 -2.21 26.04 9.64
CA ASN A 383 -1.33 27.21 9.62
C ASN A 383 0.04 26.95 8.95
N ARG A 384 0.26 25.76 8.39
CA ARG A 384 1.50 25.35 7.69
C ARG A 384 1.34 25.37 6.16
N GLY A 385 0.13 25.69 5.68
CA GLY A 385 -0.19 25.73 4.25
C GLY A 385 -0.72 24.41 3.69
N ASN A 386 -1.01 23.41 4.53
CA ASN A 386 -1.64 22.17 4.07
C ASN A 386 -3.13 22.43 3.73
N LYS A 387 -3.56 21.98 2.55
CA LYS A 387 -4.96 21.95 2.12
C LYS A 387 -5.43 20.51 1.99
N VAL A 388 -6.61 20.23 2.54
CA VAL A 388 -7.46 19.12 2.07
C VAL A 388 -8.78 19.67 1.52
N SER A 389 -9.39 18.94 0.58
CA SER A 389 -10.73 19.26 0.08
C SER A 389 -11.49 18.00 -0.30
N TYR A 390 -12.74 17.91 0.16
CA TYR A 390 -13.68 16.85 -0.20
C TYR A 390 -15.00 17.46 -0.61
N GLY A 391 -15.57 17.02 -1.72
CA GLY A 391 -16.87 17.49 -2.15
C GLY A 391 -17.75 16.38 -2.69
N PHE A 392 -19.06 16.59 -2.59
CA PHE A 392 -20.10 15.64 -2.97
C PHE A 392 -21.31 16.40 -3.52
N VAL A 393 -22.21 15.70 -4.20
CA VAL A 393 -23.43 16.28 -4.76
C VAL A 393 -24.64 15.47 -4.30
N LEU A 394 -25.43 16.06 -3.39
CA LEU A 394 -26.73 15.49 -3.05
C LEU A 394 -27.66 15.63 -4.26
N ARG A 395 -28.26 14.51 -4.67
CA ARG A 395 -29.23 14.40 -5.78
C ARG A 395 -30.63 14.02 -5.29
N GLN A 396 -30.77 13.63 -4.02
CA GLN A 396 -32.04 13.20 -3.44
C GLN A 396 -32.05 13.33 -1.91
N TRP A 397 -33.07 13.99 -1.36
CA TRP A 397 -33.29 14.12 0.09
C TRP A 397 -34.45 13.24 0.58
N PHE A 398 -34.38 12.81 1.82
CA PHE A 398 -35.34 11.88 2.44
C PHE A 398 -35.81 12.36 3.80
N VAL A 399 -37.11 12.21 4.05
CA VAL A 399 -37.76 12.52 5.33
C VAL A 399 -38.46 11.26 5.82
N ASN A 400 -38.10 10.77 7.01
CA ASN A 400 -38.72 9.60 7.62
C ASN A 400 -39.87 10.00 8.57
N ARG A 401 -40.76 9.05 8.85
CA ARG A 401 -41.92 9.23 9.75
C ARG A 401 -41.67 8.66 11.16
N GLY A 402 -40.42 8.60 11.61
CA GLY A 402 -40.02 8.05 12.90
C GLY A 402 -40.57 6.63 13.12
N SER A 403 -41.30 6.44 14.22
CA SER A 403 -41.90 5.16 14.62
C SER A 403 -43.27 4.85 14.03
N GLU A 404 -43.78 5.66 13.08
CA GLU A 404 -45.13 5.50 12.57
C GLU A 404 -45.32 4.30 11.64
N PHE A 405 -45.77 3.20 12.24
CA PHE A 405 -46.04 1.92 11.58
C PHE A 405 -47.47 1.86 11.03
N LYS A 406 -47.70 2.50 9.87
CA LYS A 406 -49.01 2.62 9.21
C LYS A 406 -49.07 1.84 7.88
N LYS A 407 -50.25 1.81 7.23
CA LYS A 407 -50.45 1.20 5.90
C LYS A 407 -49.86 2.10 4.81
N PHE A 408 -49.38 1.52 3.70
CA PHE A 408 -48.85 2.24 2.53
C PHE A 408 -49.67 3.47 2.10
N SER A 409 -51.00 3.36 2.02
CA SER A 409 -51.87 4.48 1.63
C SER A 409 -51.80 5.68 2.60
N ALA A 410 -51.60 5.44 3.89
CA ALA A 410 -51.45 6.49 4.89
C ALA A 410 -50.07 7.18 4.83
N HIS A 411 -49.06 6.52 4.25
CA HIS A 411 -47.76 7.12 3.94
C HIS A 411 -47.82 7.90 2.61
N LYS A 412 -48.48 7.35 1.57
CA LYS A 412 -48.66 8.03 0.28
C LYS A 412 -49.43 9.35 0.41
N THR A 413 -50.46 9.40 1.26
CA THR A 413 -51.12 10.68 1.62
C THR A 413 -50.19 11.61 2.39
N TRP A 414 -49.49 11.10 3.42
CA TRP A 414 -48.60 11.90 4.27
C TRP A 414 -47.48 12.57 3.47
N CYS A 415 -46.77 11.83 2.60
CA CYS A 415 -45.75 12.41 1.73
C CYS A 415 -46.35 13.51 0.83
N LYS A 416 -47.48 13.24 0.17
CA LYS A 416 -48.13 14.22 -0.71
C LYS A 416 -48.50 15.51 0.03
N ARG A 417 -48.87 15.44 1.32
CA ARG A 417 -49.18 16.61 2.15
C ARG A 417 -47.94 17.38 2.61
N LEU A 418 -46.83 16.68 2.90
CA LEU A 418 -45.53 17.31 3.16
C LEU A 418 -44.98 18.09 1.94
N GLY A 419 -45.49 17.84 0.73
CA GLY A 419 -44.90 18.32 -0.54
C GLY A 419 -43.87 17.36 -1.15
N TYR A 420 -43.78 16.13 -0.63
CA TYR A 420 -42.79 15.11 -0.99
C TYR A 420 -43.44 13.92 -1.73
N SER A 421 -42.63 13.09 -2.37
CA SER A 421 -43.08 11.86 -3.06
C SER A 421 -42.85 10.61 -2.22
N MET A 422 -43.57 9.52 -2.53
CA MET A 422 -43.14 8.18 -2.11
C MET A 422 -41.86 7.81 -2.90
N PRO A 423 -40.81 7.29 -2.26
CA PRO A 423 -39.64 6.78 -2.99
C PRO A 423 -39.98 5.47 -3.71
N LYS A 424 -39.30 5.22 -4.84
CA LYS A 424 -39.28 3.92 -5.49
C LYS A 424 -38.26 3.03 -4.77
N ALA A 425 -38.39 1.71 -4.89
CA ALA A 425 -37.50 0.79 -4.16
C ALA A 425 -36.01 0.97 -4.52
N ARG A 426 -35.70 1.31 -5.78
CA ARG A 426 -34.35 1.65 -6.26
C ARG A 426 -33.75 2.90 -5.61
N ASP A 427 -34.59 3.82 -5.16
CA ASP A 427 -34.18 5.07 -4.49
C ASP A 427 -33.71 4.78 -3.05
N LEU A 428 -34.00 3.57 -2.54
CA LEU A 428 -33.62 3.08 -1.22
C LEU A 428 -32.56 1.97 -1.27
N SER A 429 -32.53 1.13 -2.31
CA SER A 429 -31.68 -0.07 -2.38
C SER A 429 -31.36 -0.52 -3.82
N ASN A 430 -30.13 -1.03 -4.04
CA ASN A 430 -29.72 -1.71 -5.28
C ASN A 430 -29.92 -3.24 -5.28
N SER A 431 -30.57 -3.80 -4.25
CA SER A 431 -30.75 -5.26 -4.17
C SER A 431 -31.63 -5.82 -5.30
N VAL A 432 -31.36 -7.05 -5.72
CA VAL A 432 -32.28 -7.83 -6.55
C VAL A 432 -33.42 -8.34 -5.66
N ARG A 433 -34.65 -7.95 -6.02
CA ARG A 433 -35.92 -8.23 -5.29
C ARG A 433 -35.98 -9.66 -4.74
N ALA A 434 -36.16 -9.79 -3.44
CA ALA A 434 -36.28 -11.05 -2.69
C ALA A 434 -35.12 -12.07 -2.84
N VAL A 435 -34.08 -11.78 -3.63
CA VAL A 435 -32.97 -12.70 -3.94
C VAL A 435 -31.66 -12.25 -3.31
N SER A 436 -31.36 -10.94 -3.29
CA SER A 436 -30.10 -10.41 -2.77
C SER A 436 -30.27 -9.39 -1.65
N ARG A 437 -29.15 -9.15 -0.95
CA ARG A 437 -28.89 -7.98 -0.12
C ARG A 437 -28.52 -6.78 -1.02
N TYR A 438 -28.44 -5.56 -0.46
CA TYR A 438 -27.74 -4.47 -1.18
C TYR A 438 -26.24 -4.77 -1.28
N LYS A 439 -25.52 -4.08 -2.17
CA LYS A 439 -24.05 -3.96 -2.13
C LYS A 439 -23.63 -2.50 -2.00
N ARG A 440 -22.76 -2.16 -1.05
CA ARG A 440 -22.31 -0.78 -0.76
C ARG A 440 -21.85 -0.09 -2.06
N TYR A 441 -22.53 0.98 -2.47
CA TYR A 441 -22.31 1.60 -3.78
C TYR A 441 -22.82 3.06 -3.78
N ILE A 442 -22.20 3.92 -4.59
CA ILE A 442 -22.50 5.36 -4.67
C ILE A 442 -23.55 5.61 -5.77
N GLY A 443 -24.56 6.45 -5.53
CA GLY A 443 -25.65 6.68 -6.50
C GLY A 443 -26.72 5.58 -6.52
N ALA A 444 -26.75 4.71 -5.51
CA ALA A 444 -27.47 3.44 -5.52
C ALA A 444 -28.58 3.30 -4.44
N GLY A 445 -29.07 4.45 -3.96
CA GLY A 445 -30.19 4.56 -3.02
C GLY A 445 -29.79 4.63 -1.54
N LEU A 446 -30.68 5.22 -0.73
CA LEU A 446 -30.38 5.67 0.64
C LEU A 446 -29.74 4.60 1.54
N PHE A 447 -30.32 3.40 1.62
CA PHE A 447 -29.82 2.35 2.52
C PHE A 447 -28.55 1.69 1.97
N THR A 448 -28.34 1.73 0.65
CA THR A 448 -27.10 1.27 0.00
C THR A 448 -25.92 2.18 0.29
N GLU A 449 -26.15 3.50 0.31
CA GLU A 449 -25.14 4.51 0.65
C GLU A 449 -24.93 4.62 2.17
N TRP A 450 -25.97 4.67 2.99
CA TRP A 450 -25.82 4.95 4.42
C TRP A 450 -25.80 3.70 5.31
N GLY A 451 -26.18 2.54 4.80
CA GLY A 451 -26.05 1.25 5.50
C GLY A 451 -27.11 1.07 6.60
N TYR A 452 -26.72 0.55 7.76
CA TYR A 452 -27.63 0.30 8.89
C TYR A 452 -28.17 1.60 9.50
N MET A 453 -29.28 2.12 8.95
CA MET A 453 -29.84 3.43 9.29
C MET A 453 -30.12 3.63 10.79
N LYS A 454 -30.49 2.55 11.50
CA LYS A 454 -30.75 2.55 12.95
C LYS A 454 -29.51 2.87 13.80
N GLY A 455 -28.30 2.86 13.22
CA GLY A 455 -27.09 3.30 13.93
C GLY A 455 -26.95 4.82 14.06
N TYR A 456 -27.59 5.62 13.18
CA TYR A 456 -27.47 7.07 13.22
C TYR A 456 -28.39 7.66 14.30
N SER A 457 -27.78 8.03 15.42
CA SER A 457 -28.47 8.52 16.62
C SER A 457 -29.35 9.76 16.39
N ASP A 458 -28.96 10.65 15.49
CA ASP A 458 -29.66 11.92 15.24
C ASP A 458 -30.70 11.85 14.11
N ALA A 459 -30.73 10.77 13.33
CA ALA A 459 -31.49 10.71 12.07
C ALA A 459 -32.92 10.13 12.21
N GLY A 460 -33.29 9.61 13.39
CA GLY A 460 -34.66 9.15 13.66
C GLY A 460 -35.12 7.89 12.90
N PHE A 461 -34.22 7.13 12.26
CA PHE A 461 -34.59 5.91 11.52
C PHE A 461 -34.82 4.70 12.42
N VAL A 462 -35.77 3.85 12.04
CA VAL A 462 -36.08 2.56 12.68
C VAL A 462 -35.52 1.43 11.84
N GLY A 463 -34.79 0.49 12.45
CA GLY A 463 -34.18 -0.65 11.76
C GLY A 463 -35.23 -1.70 11.37
N SER A 464 -35.93 -1.48 10.26
CA SER A 464 -37.04 -2.32 9.80
C SER A 464 -37.41 -2.02 8.33
N SER A 465 -38.56 -2.50 7.87
CA SER A 465 -39.05 -2.27 6.51
C SER A 465 -39.77 -0.94 6.35
N TYR A 466 -39.41 -0.20 5.30
CA TYR A 466 -40.03 1.05 4.89
C TYR A 466 -40.89 0.88 3.65
N SER A 467 -42.02 1.61 3.59
CA SER A 467 -42.87 1.69 2.38
C SER A 467 -42.14 2.36 1.21
N ALA A 468 -42.17 1.71 0.05
CA ALA A 468 -41.83 2.29 -1.25
C ALA A 468 -43.04 2.17 -2.21
N ASP A 469 -43.02 2.91 -3.33
CA ASP A 469 -44.12 2.86 -4.31
C ASP A 469 -44.30 1.45 -4.92
N ASP A 470 -45.41 1.24 -5.64
CA ASP A 470 -45.84 -0.07 -6.18
C ASP A 470 -46.05 -1.17 -5.10
N TYR A 471 -46.43 -0.76 -3.88
CA TYR A 471 -46.65 -1.63 -2.72
C TYR A 471 -45.41 -2.48 -2.36
N LEU A 472 -44.22 -1.92 -2.59
CA LEU A 472 -42.95 -2.50 -2.21
C LEU A 472 -42.57 -2.11 -0.78
N ASN A 473 -41.75 -2.93 -0.15
CA ASN A 473 -41.15 -2.63 1.14
C ASN A 473 -39.65 -2.91 1.09
N VAL A 474 -38.83 -1.99 1.59
CA VAL A 474 -37.36 -2.09 1.57
C VAL A 474 -36.83 -2.09 3.00
N HIS A 475 -36.04 -3.10 3.36
CA HIS A 475 -35.55 -3.26 4.73
C HIS A 475 -34.29 -2.43 5.00
N SER A 476 -34.36 -1.44 5.89
CA SER A 476 -33.31 -0.41 6.11
C SER A 476 -31.99 -0.92 6.71
N SER A 477 -31.93 -2.20 7.09
CA SER A 477 -30.69 -2.83 7.57
C SER A 477 -29.99 -3.65 6.48
N THR A 478 -30.73 -4.14 5.48
CA THR A 478 -30.23 -5.18 4.55
C THR A 478 -30.48 -4.88 3.07
N GLY A 479 -31.25 -3.84 2.77
CA GLY A 479 -31.65 -3.46 1.41
C GLY A 479 -32.70 -4.35 0.76
N ILE A 480 -33.03 -5.50 1.34
CA ILE A 480 -33.91 -6.50 0.71
C ILE A 480 -35.26 -5.86 0.34
N ILE A 481 -35.58 -5.89 -0.96
CA ILE A 481 -36.86 -5.42 -1.50
C ILE A 481 -37.86 -6.60 -1.51
N GLY A 482 -38.91 -6.50 -0.69
CA GLY A 482 -40.07 -7.38 -0.71
C GLY A 482 -41.28 -6.72 -1.38
N LYS A 483 -42.23 -7.54 -1.86
CA LYS A 483 -43.57 -7.12 -2.27
C LYS A 483 -44.55 -7.39 -1.13
N ASP A 484 -45.61 -6.59 -0.99
CA ASP A 484 -46.78 -6.97 -0.18
C ASP A 484 -47.66 -7.99 -0.95
N ASP A 485 -47.12 -9.20 -1.13
CA ASP A 485 -47.76 -10.32 -1.88
C ASP A 485 -48.99 -10.88 -1.16
N SER A 486 -50.05 -10.09 -1.19
CA SER A 486 -51.32 -10.30 -0.50
C SER A 486 -52.34 -11.03 -1.38
N ASN A 487 -51.98 -12.25 -1.82
CA ASN A 487 -52.97 -13.22 -2.31
C ASN A 487 -53.64 -14.01 -1.16
N MET A 488 -53.30 -13.71 0.10
CA MET A 488 -54.11 -14.06 1.26
C MET A 488 -54.93 -12.86 1.74
N ILE A 489 -56.22 -13.11 1.97
CA ILE A 489 -57.25 -12.11 2.22
C ILE A 489 -57.04 -11.44 3.59
N GLY A 490 -57.11 -10.11 3.62
CA GLY A 490 -57.35 -9.31 4.84
C GLY A 490 -56.21 -8.42 5.35
N ILE A 491 -54.94 -8.85 5.25
CA ILE A 491 -53.82 -8.15 5.92
C ILE A 491 -52.88 -7.45 4.92
N ARG A 492 -53.27 -6.25 4.46
CA ARG A 492 -52.30 -5.28 3.88
C ARG A 492 -51.28 -4.92 4.95
N ARG A 493 -50.00 -5.22 4.74
CA ARG A 493 -48.99 -5.09 5.80
C ARG A 493 -48.73 -3.61 6.13
N LYS A 494 -48.44 -3.36 7.40
CA LYS A 494 -47.93 -2.06 7.88
C LYS A 494 -46.41 -2.01 7.70
N SER A 495 -45.88 -0.82 7.47
CA SER A 495 -44.43 -0.56 7.43
C SER A 495 -44.14 0.88 7.88
N TYR A 496 -42.86 1.24 8.00
CA TYR A 496 -42.47 2.59 8.41
C TYR A 496 -42.55 3.57 7.24
N GLY A 497 -42.89 4.83 7.54
CA GLY A 497 -43.04 5.89 6.54
C GLY A 497 -41.72 6.53 6.17
N ILE A 498 -41.51 6.76 4.87
CA ILE A 498 -40.42 7.57 4.32
C ILE A 498 -40.89 8.25 3.04
N CYS A 499 -40.48 9.49 2.86
CA CYS A 499 -40.77 10.33 1.71
C CYS A 499 -39.47 10.84 1.11
N THR A 500 -39.51 11.29 -0.15
CA THR A 500 -38.34 11.79 -0.85
C THR A 500 -38.63 13.02 -1.72
N ALA A 501 -37.60 13.84 -1.87
CA ALA A 501 -37.52 14.99 -2.77
C ALA A 501 -36.29 14.81 -3.68
N PRO A 502 -36.44 14.77 -5.01
CA PRO A 502 -35.33 14.91 -5.96
C PRO A 502 -34.95 16.38 -6.15
#